data_AF-A0A8H7Y794-F1
#
_entry.id   AF-A0A8H7Y794-F1
#
_cell.length_a   1.000
_cell.length_b   1.000
_cell.length_c   1.000
_cell.angle_alpha   90.00
_cell.angle_beta   90.00
_cell.angle_gamma   90.00
#
_symmetry.space_group_name_H-M   'P 1'
#
loop_
_entity.id
_entity.type
_entity.pdbx_description
1 polymer ?
#
loop_
_entity_poly.entity_id
_entity_poly.type
_entity_poly.pdbx_seq_one_letter_code
_entity_poly.pdbx_strand_id
1 'polypeptide(L)'
;MTKRSLSPAHLPPAKRVHTSGKTKHHPGNVLSFENSLYDELILCIFSHLTWVDLCVTQSTSKNWARLAADNELWREQYLKVYGRTRLRGARGFIGRLDGRDVKPLPGRAVVDPNQNRDWKWMFRISSNWRNGRCLVEKSSTNVSEHPNDPPKIYPEGTHEQTHIILAGTMIIFASSEPTSHPSVILSSQTTSRYVIPYYDQQDSHRLPVCITALALDQSPPTTGHLSLACFVSTGEFTVFDFNPSSPSHTVSKKFVYQPARRTARTMNIMQAAYYHPLLVTVSTIFSLSIYDLSSGVVRHTQTLSTFTSYPPVSLVLSSPSPGNFKLVITYSVPVYPRHWSVGATELIISNHSETASASGRTTPTVFSSPSFREDYKYPLTSTMSVITSRTIRAFDMPSSWVNDSTLRAMREQWGRKLLNVADAQTDGKWVVLAPGTSVYPIYGHQRIPSFHSSLDSSSSASSASALHSPTSLQLYRLVLPIQSNSIAASPPKLNFVRTLHGQTSPVSSLALSDGRCVSLGQNGSIWVWDLEAGTGAEVAGADEAAAQLMLPLTKGTVSFDDRRIVTAHKGKLVIRRFDI
;
A
#
# COMPACT_ATOMS: atom_id res chain seq x y z
N MET A 1 10.69 -66.43 16.54
CA MET A 1 11.03 -65.06 16.97
C MET A 1 9.77 -64.36 17.46
N THR A 2 9.75 -64.09 18.75
CA THR A 2 8.68 -63.51 19.57
C THR A 2 8.43 -62.03 19.25
N LYS A 3 7.20 -61.67 18.85
CA LYS A 3 6.79 -60.27 18.71
C LYS A 3 6.43 -59.71 20.09
N ARG A 4 7.15 -58.65 20.48
CA ARG A 4 6.93 -57.86 21.70
C ARG A 4 5.58 -57.11 21.64
N SER A 5 4.95 -57.00 22.80
CA SER A 5 3.78 -56.16 23.06
C SER A 5 4.15 -54.67 23.06
N LEU A 6 3.21 -53.83 22.62
CA LEU A 6 3.23 -52.39 22.87
C LEU A 6 2.17 -52.05 23.93
N SER A 7 2.57 -51.17 24.84
CA SER A 7 1.88 -50.69 26.04
C SER A 7 0.77 -49.64 25.73
N PRO A 8 -0.04 -49.22 26.71
CA PRO A 8 -1.39 -48.71 26.50
C PRO A 8 -1.39 -47.19 26.25
N ALA A 9 -2.04 -46.74 25.17
CA ALA A 9 -2.42 -45.35 24.99
C ALA A 9 -3.94 -45.21 25.11
N HIS A 10 -4.39 -44.20 25.84
CA HIS A 10 -5.80 -43.94 26.15
C HIS A 10 -6.66 -43.88 24.88
N LEU A 11 -7.66 -44.77 24.80
CA LEU A 11 -8.67 -44.75 23.75
C LEU A 11 -9.43 -43.40 23.79
N PRO A 12 -9.83 -42.85 22.63
CA PRO A 12 -10.69 -41.67 22.57
C PRO A 12 -12.01 -41.93 23.32
N PRO A 13 -12.66 -40.88 23.86
CA PRO A 13 -13.84 -41.04 24.70
C PRO A 13 -14.94 -41.82 23.97
N ALA A 14 -15.55 -42.77 24.68
CA ALA A 14 -16.58 -43.62 24.15
C ALA A 14 -17.72 -42.81 23.52
N LYS A 15 -18.06 -43.18 22.29
CA LYS A 15 -19.21 -42.66 21.52
C LYS A 15 -20.47 -42.71 22.42
N ARG A 16 -21.16 -41.57 22.58
CA ARG A 16 -22.37 -41.44 23.39
C ARG A 16 -23.32 -42.61 23.13
N VAL A 17 -23.73 -43.28 24.20
CA VAL A 17 -24.71 -44.36 24.21
C VAL A 17 -25.99 -43.83 23.59
N HIS A 18 -26.39 -44.38 22.45
CA HIS A 18 -27.73 -44.19 21.93
C HIS A 18 -28.69 -44.84 22.92
N THR A 19 -29.59 -44.03 23.50
CA THR A 19 -30.69 -44.49 24.34
C THR A 19 -31.51 -45.52 23.57
N SER A 20 -31.35 -46.80 23.93
CA SER A 20 -32.23 -47.88 23.49
C SER A 20 -33.56 -47.75 24.24
N GLY A 21 -34.39 -46.80 23.80
CA GLY A 21 -35.80 -46.75 24.13
C GLY A 21 -36.56 -47.54 23.06
N LYS A 22 -37.18 -48.66 23.45
CA LYS A 22 -38.11 -49.41 22.60
C LYS A 22 -39.26 -48.50 22.17
N THR A 23 -39.18 -47.91 20.98
CA THR A 23 -40.31 -47.26 20.32
C THR A 23 -40.90 -48.20 19.27
N LYS A 24 -42.20 -48.44 19.39
CA LYS A 24 -43.01 -49.24 18.47
C LYS A 24 -42.87 -48.69 17.04
N HIS A 25 -42.59 -49.55 16.07
CA HIS A 25 -42.59 -49.22 14.65
C HIS A 25 -43.96 -48.70 14.21
N HIS A 26 -44.06 -47.41 13.88
CA HIS A 26 -45.02 -46.90 12.92
C HIS A 26 -44.27 -46.69 11.60
N PRO A 27 -44.75 -47.22 10.45
CA PRO A 27 -44.15 -46.99 9.15
C PRO A 27 -44.64 -45.65 8.60
N GLY A 28 -44.43 -44.57 9.35
CA GLY A 28 -44.49 -43.23 8.79
C GLY A 28 -43.11 -42.95 8.23
N ASN A 29 -42.95 -42.97 6.91
CA ASN A 29 -41.80 -42.35 6.27
C ASN A 29 -41.80 -40.88 6.70
N VAL A 30 -41.04 -40.55 7.75
CA VAL A 30 -40.82 -39.16 8.13
C VAL A 30 -39.99 -38.58 7.00
N LEU A 31 -40.68 -37.94 6.05
CA LEU A 31 -40.09 -37.17 4.96
C LEU A 31 -39.25 -36.06 5.58
N SER A 32 -37.98 -36.36 5.87
CA SER A 32 -37.02 -35.33 6.23
C SER A 32 -36.70 -34.55 4.96
N PHE A 33 -36.53 -33.23 5.12
CA PHE A 33 -36.18 -32.31 4.05
C PHE A 33 -35.02 -32.82 3.17
N GLU A 34 -34.05 -33.50 3.79
CA GLU A 34 -32.89 -34.13 3.11
C GLU A 34 -33.22 -35.36 2.24
N ASN A 35 -34.27 -36.12 2.58
CA ASN A 35 -34.64 -37.34 1.87
C ASN A 35 -35.73 -37.09 0.82
N SER A 36 -36.26 -35.86 0.79
CA SER A 36 -37.43 -35.49 -0.03
C SER A 36 -37.08 -34.54 -1.17
N LEU A 37 -35.90 -33.92 -1.13
CA LEU A 37 -35.42 -32.94 -2.10
C LEU A 37 -34.07 -33.33 -2.67
N TYR A 38 -33.86 -33.04 -3.95
CA TYR A 38 -32.55 -33.15 -4.59
C TYR A 38 -31.60 -32.05 -4.06
N ASP A 39 -30.29 -32.34 -4.10
CA ASP A 39 -29.22 -31.44 -3.64
C ASP A 39 -29.35 -30.04 -4.27
N GLU A 40 -29.62 -29.94 -5.57
CA GLU A 40 -29.84 -28.69 -6.31
C GLU A 40 -31.02 -27.85 -5.77
N LEU A 41 -32.11 -28.49 -5.34
CA LEU A 41 -33.24 -27.78 -4.73
C LEU A 41 -32.87 -27.28 -3.34
N ILE A 42 -32.11 -28.08 -2.58
CA ILE A 42 -31.60 -27.68 -1.27
C ILE A 42 -30.62 -26.50 -1.40
N LEU A 43 -29.72 -26.54 -2.39
CA LEU A 43 -28.80 -25.44 -2.71
C LEU A 43 -29.55 -24.18 -3.15
N CYS A 44 -30.62 -24.31 -3.95
CA CYS A 44 -31.49 -23.20 -4.32
C CYS A 44 -32.13 -22.58 -3.07
N ILE A 45 -32.63 -23.40 -2.14
CA ILE A 45 -33.18 -22.91 -0.86
C ILE A 45 -32.09 -22.23 -0.03
N PHE A 46 -30.89 -22.82 0.05
CA PHE A 46 -29.75 -22.25 0.78
C PHE A 46 -29.28 -20.93 0.18
N SER A 47 -29.42 -20.70 -1.14
CA SER A 47 -29.05 -19.43 -1.79
C SER A 47 -29.81 -18.21 -1.26
N HIS A 48 -31.00 -18.44 -0.69
CA HIS A 48 -31.82 -17.41 -0.08
C HIS A 48 -31.46 -17.12 1.39
N LEU A 49 -30.64 -17.96 2.03
CA LEU A 49 -30.25 -17.81 3.42
C LEU A 49 -29.17 -16.73 3.57
N THR A 50 -29.12 -16.10 4.75
CA THR A 50 -28.01 -15.21 5.08
C THR A 50 -26.76 -16.04 5.41
N TRP A 51 -25.57 -15.42 5.30
CA TRP A 51 -24.32 -16.08 5.71
C TRP A 51 -24.32 -16.55 7.17
N VAL A 52 -25.11 -15.91 8.05
CA VAL A 52 -25.27 -16.32 9.46
C VAL A 52 -26.07 -17.62 9.53
N ASP A 53 -27.23 -17.64 8.86
CA ASP A 53 -28.09 -18.83 8.81
C ASP A 53 -27.37 -19.99 8.13
N LEU A 54 -26.59 -19.74 7.08
CA LEU A 54 -25.73 -20.74 6.43
C LEU A 54 -24.67 -21.34 7.35
N CYS A 55 -24.20 -20.60 8.35
CA CYS A 55 -23.30 -21.16 9.37
C CYS A 55 -24.07 -22.02 10.37
N VAL A 56 -25.30 -21.62 10.73
CA VAL A 56 -26.16 -22.38 11.64
C VAL A 56 -26.63 -23.68 10.98
N THR A 57 -26.99 -23.67 9.70
CA THR A 57 -27.40 -24.86 8.94
C THR A 57 -26.30 -25.91 8.87
N GLN A 58 -25.02 -25.53 8.93
CA GLN A 58 -23.92 -26.50 8.97
C GLN A 58 -23.89 -27.34 10.26
N SER A 59 -24.56 -26.90 11.32
CA SER A 59 -24.62 -27.63 12.59
C SER A 59 -25.74 -28.68 12.66
N THR A 60 -26.65 -28.70 11.68
CA THR A 60 -27.85 -29.57 11.75
C THR A 60 -27.55 -31.02 11.38
N SER A 61 -26.81 -31.25 10.28
CA SER A 61 -26.42 -32.58 9.80
C SER A 61 -25.15 -32.53 8.97
N LYS A 62 -24.51 -33.69 8.75
CA LYS A 62 -23.34 -33.79 7.87
C LYS A 62 -23.65 -33.43 6.42
N ASN A 63 -24.86 -33.77 5.94
CA ASN A 63 -25.27 -33.46 4.58
C ASN A 63 -25.53 -31.96 4.41
N TRP A 64 -26.21 -31.32 5.39
CA TRP A 64 -26.38 -29.87 5.41
C TRP A 64 -25.04 -29.15 5.53
N ALA A 65 -24.10 -29.66 6.34
CA ALA A 65 -22.76 -29.11 6.44
C ALA A 65 -22.03 -29.11 5.09
N ARG A 66 -22.14 -30.19 4.31
CA ARG A 66 -21.56 -30.29 2.97
C ARG A 66 -22.21 -29.30 2.00
N LEU A 67 -23.54 -29.27 1.93
CA LEU A 67 -24.28 -28.42 0.98
C LEU A 67 -24.19 -26.93 1.34
N ALA A 68 -24.25 -26.56 2.62
CA ALA A 68 -24.08 -25.18 3.07
C ALA A 68 -22.62 -24.70 3.01
N ALA A 69 -21.66 -25.59 2.75
CA ALA A 69 -20.27 -25.26 2.46
C ALA A 69 -19.97 -25.21 0.96
N ASP A 70 -20.98 -25.33 0.10
CA ASP A 70 -20.81 -25.25 -1.36
C ASP A 70 -20.14 -23.95 -1.81
N ASN A 71 -19.19 -24.07 -2.74
CA ASN A 71 -18.32 -22.98 -3.11
C ASN A 71 -19.03 -21.89 -3.92
N GLU A 72 -20.01 -22.24 -4.77
CA GLU A 72 -20.76 -21.27 -5.57
C GLU A 72 -21.75 -20.49 -4.70
N LEU A 73 -22.35 -21.15 -3.71
CA LEU A 73 -23.18 -20.48 -2.71
C LEU A 73 -22.39 -19.41 -1.94
N TRP A 74 -21.17 -19.73 -1.49
CA TRP A 74 -20.30 -18.74 -0.85
C TRP A 74 -19.77 -17.68 -1.81
N ARG A 75 -19.62 -17.99 -3.11
CA ARG A 75 -19.28 -17.02 -4.15
C ARG A 75 -20.36 -15.96 -4.29
N GLU A 76 -21.62 -16.38 -4.45
CA GLU A 76 -22.75 -15.45 -4.57
C GLU A 76 -22.88 -14.59 -3.31
N GLN A 77 -22.79 -15.22 -2.14
CA GLN A 77 -22.85 -14.50 -0.87
C GLN A 77 -21.69 -13.50 -0.71
N TYR A 78 -20.48 -13.87 -1.14
CA TYR A 78 -19.34 -12.97 -1.19
C TYR A 78 -19.58 -11.79 -2.13
N LEU A 79 -20.07 -12.05 -3.34
CA LEU A 79 -20.34 -10.99 -4.33
C LEU A 79 -21.49 -10.08 -3.88
N LYS A 80 -22.50 -10.62 -3.20
CA LYS A 80 -23.61 -9.84 -2.63
C LYS A 80 -23.14 -8.90 -1.51
N VAL A 81 -22.23 -9.35 -0.65
CA VAL A 81 -21.77 -8.57 0.52
C VAL A 81 -20.57 -7.67 0.19
N TYR A 82 -19.63 -8.16 -0.63
CA TYR A 82 -18.33 -7.53 -0.90
C TYR A 82 -18.07 -7.27 -2.38
N GLY A 83 -18.94 -7.72 -3.30
CA GLY A 83 -18.72 -7.71 -4.74
C GLY A 83 -18.90 -6.37 -5.45
N ARG A 84 -18.87 -5.24 -4.73
CA ARG A 84 -18.61 -3.97 -5.41
C ARG A 84 -17.24 -4.05 -6.06
N THR A 85 -17.16 -3.57 -7.30
CA THR A 85 -15.95 -3.57 -8.11
C THR A 85 -14.86 -2.75 -7.42
N ARG A 86 -14.08 -3.41 -6.56
CA ARG A 86 -12.75 -2.94 -6.18
C ARG A 86 -11.99 -2.84 -7.48
N LEU A 87 -11.96 -1.63 -8.05
CA LEU A 87 -11.08 -1.30 -9.16
C LEU A 87 -9.70 -1.38 -8.52
N ARG A 88 -9.08 -2.55 -8.65
CA ARG A 88 -7.80 -2.87 -8.02
C ARG A 88 -6.76 -1.94 -8.61
N GLY A 89 -6.21 -1.09 -7.75
CA GLY A 89 -5.23 -0.09 -8.11
C GLY A 89 -3.88 -0.76 -8.33
N ALA A 90 -3.06 -0.22 -9.23
CA ALA A 90 -1.80 -0.84 -9.64
C ALA A 90 -0.72 -0.90 -8.53
N ARG A 91 -1.04 -0.54 -7.29
CA ARG A 91 -0.20 -0.74 -6.12
C ARG A 91 -0.39 -2.16 -5.57
N GLY A 92 0.01 -3.14 -6.36
CA GLY A 92 -0.11 -4.55 -6.05
C GLY A 92 0.60 -5.39 -7.09
N PHE A 93 1.41 -6.34 -6.63
CA PHE A 93 2.15 -7.31 -7.43
C PHE A 93 1.25 -7.98 -8.50
N ILE A 94 1.54 -7.72 -9.78
CA ILE A 94 0.91 -8.41 -10.91
C ILE A 94 1.67 -9.71 -11.10
N GLY A 95 1.02 -10.85 -10.83
CA GLY A 95 1.59 -12.18 -11.01
C GLY A 95 2.02 -12.87 -9.72
N ARG A 96 1.11 -12.95 -8.73
CA ARG A 96 1.28 -13.85 -7.58
C ARG A 96 1.66 -15.25 -8.08
N LEU A 97 2.83 -15.74 -7.69
CA LEU A 97 3.23 -17.16 -7.83
C LEU A 97 2.27 -18.14 -7.13
N ASP A 98 1.34 -17.62 -6.32
CA ASP A 98 0.17 -18.31 -5.74
C ASP A 98 -0.99 -18.47 -6.76
N GLY A 99 -0.72 -18.33 -8.06
CA GLY A 99 -1.68 -18.48 -9.17
C GLY A 99 -2.71 -17.35 -9.33
N ARG A 100 -2.92 -16.48 -8.35
CA ARG A 100 -4.02 -15.49 -8.40
C ARG A 100 -3.68 -14.27 -9.27
N ASP A 101 -4.15 -14.30 -10.51
CA ASP A 101 -4.18 -13.15 -11.43
C ASP A 101 -5.08 -12.02 -10.90
N VAL A 102 -4.51 -10.81 -10.86
CA VAL A 102 -5.24 -9.56 -10.61
C VAL A 102 -5.78 -9.06 -11.95
N LYS A 103 -6.88 -9.65 -12.40
CA LYS A 103 -7.67 -9.15 -13.54
C LYS A 103 -8.93 -8.42 -13.00
N PRO A 104 -9.40 -7.36 -13.68
CA PRO A 104 -10.77 -6.90 -13.48
C PRO A 104 -11.72 -8.09 -13.69
N LEU A 105 -12.81 -8.13 -12.92
CA LEU A 105 -13.82 -9.18 -13.02
C LEU A 105 -14.20 -9.41 -14.49
N PRO A 106 -14.03 -10.63 -15.03
CA PRO A 106 -14.52 -10.96 -16.36
C PRO A 106 -16.04 -10.77 -16.40
N GLY A 107 -16.54 -9.97 -17.34
CA GLY A 107 -17.97 -9.80 -17.59
C GLY A 107 -18.69 -11.07 -18.04
N ARG A 108 -17.95 -12.15 -18.33
CA ARG A 108 -18.43 -13.52 -18.52
C ARG A 108 -17.39 -14.50 -18.00
N ALA A 109 -17.86 -15.55 -17.33
CA ALA A 109 -17.05 -16.61 -16.76
C ALA A 109 -16.17 -17.28 -17.84
N VAL A 110 -14.89 -16.96 -17.85
CA VAL A 110 -13.86 -17.91 -18.30
C VAL A 110 -13.40 -18.60 -17.02
N VAL A 111 -13.87 -19.83 -16.84
CA VAL A 111 -13.43 -20.72 -15.76
C VAL A 111 -12.00 -21.13 -16.10
N ASP A 112 -11.03 -20.64 -15.34
CA ASP A 112 -9.67 -21.13 -15.41
C ASP A 112 -9.62 -22.47 -14.63
N PRO A 113 -9.41 -23.63 -15.29
CA PRO A 113 -9.61 -24.95 -14.68
C PRO A 113 -8.60 -25.28 -13.57
N ASN A 114 -7.54 -24.49 -13.39
CA ASN A 114 -6.49 -24.72 -12.39
C ASN A 114 -6.67 -23.92 -11.08
N GLN A 115 -7.82 -23.28 -10.85
CA GLN A 115 -7.94 -22.29 -9.77
C GLN A 115 -9.26 -22.35 -9.00
N ASN A 116 -9.45 -23.42 -8.21
CA ASN A 116 -10.59 -23.52 -7.29
C ASN A 116 -10.43 -22.51 -6.14
N ARG A 117 -11.02 -21.32 -6.30
CA ARG A 117 -11.00 -20.26 -5.27
C ARG A 117 -11.97 -20.63 -4.14
N ASP A 118 -11.47 -20.79 -2.92
CA ASP A 118 -12.31 -21.01 -1.73
C ASP A 118 -13.01 -19.68 -1.33
N TRP A 119 -14.28 -19.55 -1.73
CA TRP A 119 -15.07 -18.34 -1.49
C TRP A 119 -15.48 -18.18 -0.03
N LYS A 120 -15.66 -19.30 0.70
CA LYS A 120 -15.94 -19.27 2.13
C LYS A 120 -14.76 -18.68 2.90
N TRP A 121 -13.55 -19.09 2.56
CA TRP A 121 -12.32 -18.52 3.10
C TRP A 121 -12.15 -17.04 2.73
N MET A 122 -12.41 -16.66 1.48
CA MET A 122 -12.40 -15.25 1.05
C MET A 122 -13.42 -14.39 1.82
N PHE A 123 -14.60 -14.93 2.09
CA PHE A 123 -15.63 -14.28 2.91
C PHE A 123 -15.15 -14.10 4.35
N ARG A 124 -14.55 -15.13 4.95
CA ARG A 124 -13.99 -15.08 6.31
C ARG A 124 -12.93 -13.99 6.44
N ILE A 125 -11.97 -13.94 5.53
CA ILE A 125 -10.94 -12.89 5.51
C ILE A 125 -11.57 -11.51 5.39
N SER A 126 -12.50 -11.32 4.44
CA SER A 126 -13.16 -10.02 4.27
C SER A 126 -13.95 -9.60 5.51
N SER A 127 -14.57 -10.55 6.21
CA SER A 127 -15.24 -10.33 7.49
C SER A 127 -14.26 -9.96 8.60
N ASN A 128 -13.12 -10.64 8.68
CA ASN A 128 -12.04 -10.34 9.62
C ASN A 128 -11.51 -8.91 9.42
N TRP A 129 -11.26 -8.51 8.17
CA TRP A 129 -10.91 -7.13 7.82
C TRP A 129 -11.98 -6.12 8.24
N ARG A 130 -13.25 -6.41 7.91
CA ARG A 130 -14.38 -5.52 8.23
C ARG A 130 -14.57 -5.32 9.74
N ASN A 131 -14.18 -6.30 10.55
CA ASN A 131 -14.34 -6.27 12.00
C ASN A 131 -13.01 -6.03 12.76
N GLY A 132 -11.90 -5.80 12.05
CA GLY A 132 -10.57 -5.64 12.64
C GLY A 132 -10.00 -6.87 13.34
N ARG A 133 -10.58 -8.06 13.14
CA ARG A 133 -10.14 -9.31 13.80
C ARG A 133 -8.88 -9.85 13.14
N CYS A 134 -7.81 -10.00 13.90
CA CYS A 134 -6.55 -10.53 13.39
C CYS A 134 -5.77 -11.30 14.47
N LEU A 135 -4.86 -12.18 14.02
CA LEU A 135 -3.81 -12.76 14.84
C LEU A 135 -2.58 -11.85 14.81
N VAL A 136 -1.97 -11.59 15.95
CA VAL A 136 -0.79 -10.72 16.08
C VAL A 136 0.47 -11.55 16.28
N GLU A 137 1.45 -11.39 15.41
CA GLU A 137 2.78 -11.99 15.48
C GLU A 137 3.83 -10.88 15.65
N LYS A 138 4.60 -10.92 16.75
CA LYS A 138 5.69 -9.96 16.99
C LYS A 138 7.00 -10.57 16.52
N SER A 139 7.69 -9.90 15.60
CA SER A 139 8.98 -10.33 15.07
C SER A 139 10.04 -9.33 15.53
N SER A 140 10.95 -9.74 16.42
CA SER A 140 12.05 -8.88 16.88
C SER A 140 13.06 -8.70 15.74
N THR A 141 13.30 -7.47 15.32
CA THR A 141 14.22 -7.12 14.23
C THR A 141 15.69 -7.11 14.65
N ASN A 142 16.09 -7.95 15.62
CA ASN A 142 17.45 -7.94 16.14
C ASN A 142 18.45 -8.40 15.06
N VAL A 143 18.88 -7.46 14.23
CA VAL A 143 20.17 -7.46 13.56
C VAL A 143 21.14 -7.04 14.64
N SER A 144 21.63 -8.02 15.41
CA SER A 144 22.73 -7.88 16.37
C SER A 144 22.65 -6.67 17.32
N GLU A 145 21.72 -6.69 18.27
CA GLU A 145 21.96 -5.96 19.53
C GLU A 145 22.96 -6.78 20.34
N HIS A 146 24.23 -6.39 20.36
CA HIS A 146 25.13 -6.87 21.41
C HIS A 146 24.62 -6.30 22.74
N PRO A 147 24.45 -7.13 23.80
CA PRO A 147 23.86 -6.70 25.07
C PRO A 147 24.68 -5.64 25.84
N ASN A 148 25.80 -5.16 25.29
CA ASN A 148 26.71 -4.19 25.91
C ASN A 148 26.81 -2.85 25.15
N ASP A 149 26.04 -2.63 24.07
CA ASP A 149 26.08 -1.33 23.40
C ASP A 149 25.37 -0.26 24.25
N PRO A 150 26.02 0.89 24.53
CA PRO A 150 25.39 1.97 25.26
C PRO A 150 24.15 2.48 24.51
N PRO A 151 23.14 3.04 25.22
CA PRO A 151 21.97 3.63 24.57
C PRO A 151 22.44 4.65 23.53
N LYS A 152 22.15 4.37 22.24
CA LYS A 152 22.58 5.20 21.11
C LYS A 152 21.94 6.58 21.25
N ILE A 153 22.75 7.58 21.60
CA ILE A 153 22.36 8.98 21.60
C ILE A 153 22.40 9.45 20.14
N TYR A 154 21.24 9.55 19.51
CA TYR A 154 21.12 10.08 18.16
C TYR A 154 21.32 11.61 18.18
N PRO A 155 22.04 12.19 17.20
CA PRO A 155 22.00 13.62 16.99
C PRO A 155 20.55 14.06 16.73
N GLU A 156 20.13 15.15 17.36
CA GLU A 156 18.79 15.72 17.21
C GLU A 156 18.44 15.89 15.71
N GLY A 157 17.40 15.20 15.23
CA GLY A 157 16.85 15.38 13.88
C GLY A 157 16.97 14.20 12.92
N THR A 158 17.62 13.08 13.26
CA THR A 158 17.59 11.88 12.40
C THR A 158 16.31 11.07 12.63
N HIS A 159 15.39 11.13 11.66
CA HIS A 159 14.17 10.31 11.69
C HIS A 159 14.48 8.86 11.33
N GLU A 160 14.43 7.96 12.31
CA GLU A 160 14.53 6.53 12.08
C GLU A 160 13.23 6.02 11.44
N GLN A 161 13.34 5.31 10.31
CA GLN A 161 12.25 4.71 9.56
C GLN A 161 12.66 3.29 9.12
N THR A 162 11.72 2.35 9.15
CA THR A 162 11.91 1.02 8.57
C THR A 162 11.10 0.93 7.29
N HIS A 163 11.73 0.73 6.14
CA HIS A 163 11.01 0.53 4.88
C HIS A 163 10.43 -0.89 4.84
N ILE A 164 9.15 -1.03 4.46
CA ILE A 164 8.48 -2.34 4.35
C ILE A 164 7.85 -2.49 2.95
N ILE A 165 8.13 -3.62 2.31
CA ILE A 165 7.48 -4.06 1.08
C ILE A 165 6.96 -5.49 1.29
N LEU A 166 5.75 -5.76 0.79
CA LEU A 166 5.17 -7.10 0.80
C LEU A 166 5.25 -7.69 -0.60
N ALA A 167 5.82 -8.89 -0.71
CA ALA A 167 5.97 -9.62 -1.96
C ALA A 167 5.42 -11.03 -1.80
N GLY A 168 4.13 -11.21 -2.11
CA GLY A 168 3.43 -12.48 -1.89
C GLY A 168 3.46 -12.88 -0.41
N THR A 169 4.06 -14.05 -0.10
CA THR A 169 4.21 -14.56 1.27
C THR A 169 5.39 -13.94 2.02
N MET A 170 6.30 -13.26 1.34
CA MET A 170 7.51 -12.67 1.91
C MET A 170 7.30 -11.24 2.39
N ILE A 171 8.06 -10.85 3.40
CA ILE A 171 8.17 -9.47 3.89
C ILE A 171 9.60 -9.03 3.64
N ILE A 172 9.75 -7.92 2.94
CA ILE A 172 11.02 -7.29 2.64
C ILE A 172 11.09 -6.03 3.48
N PHE A 173 12.15 -5.87 4.27
CA PHE A 173 12.33 -4.67 5.06
C PHE A 173 13.78 -4.23 5.17
N ALA A 174 13.97 -2.93 5.39
CA ALA A 174 15.29 -2.32 5.53
C ALA A 174 15.23 -1.15 6.52
N SER A 175 16.30 -0.97 7.31
CA SER A 175 16.43 0.17 8.22
C SER A 175 16.98 1.39 7.48
N SER A 176 16.48 2.58 7.83
CA SER A 176 17.06 3.86 7.41
C SER A 176 18.18 4.33 8.34
N GLU A 177 18.64 3.50 9.28
CA GLU A 177 19.78 3.81 10.15
C GLU A 177 21.06 3.94 9.30
N PRO A 178 21.85 5.02 9.47
CA PRO A 178 23.14 5.15 8.79
C PRO A 178 24.11 4.05 9.23
N THR A 179 24.55 3.23 8.28
CA THR A 179 25.47 2.11 8.53
C THR A 179 26.51 2.02 7.41
N SER A 180 27.70 1.49 7.71
CA SER A 180 28.71 1.19 6.68
C SER A 180 28.31 -0.01 5.81
N HIS A 181 27.44 -0.88 6.34
CA HIS A 181 26.99 -2.12 5.69
C HIS A 181 25.45 -2.17 5.65
N PRO A 182 24.80 -1.31 4.86
CA PRO A 182 23.35 -1.37 4.70
C PRO A 182 22.91 -2.72 4.13
N SER A 183 21.82 -3.25 4.67
CA SER A 183 21.28 -4.55 4.26
C SER A 183 19.76 -4.52 4.15
N VAL A 184 19.25 -5.32 3.21
CA VAL A 184 17.83 -5.60 3.05
C VAL A 184 17.53 -6.99 3.58
N ILE A 185 16.50 -7.12 4.41
CA ILE A 185 16.12 -8.38 5.03
C ILE A 185 14.86 -8.92 4.37
N LEU A 186 14.94 -10.19 3.96
CA LEU A 186 13.83 -10.97 3.45
C LEU A 186 13.36 -11.93 4.54
N SER A 187 12.09 -11.86 4.94
CA SER A 187 11.48 -12.78 5.89
C SER A 187 10.38 -13.58 5.20
N SER A 188 10.48 -14.91 5.24
CA SER A 188 9.42 -15.82 4.81
C SER A 188 8.51 -16.21 5.99
N GLN A 189 7.39 -16.89 5.71
CA GLN A 189 6.50 -17.43 6.73
C GLN A 189 7.17 -18.52 7.60
N THR A 190 8.24 -19.15 7.12
CA THR A 190 8.95 -20.26 7.79
C THR A 190 9.95 -19.82 8.86
N THR A 191 9.83 -18.61 9.42
CA THR A 191 10.78 -18.00 10.38
C THR A 191 12.20 -17.78 9.83
N SER A 192 12.53 -18.27 8.62
CA SER A 192 13.82 -18.02 8.00
C SER A 192 13.92 -16.56 7.53
N ARG A 193 14.99 -15.91 7.99
CA ARG A 193 15.39 -14.57 7.56
C ARG A 193 16.63 -14.69 6.69
N TYR A 194 16.62 -14.00 5.57
CA TYR A 194 17.73 -13.92 4.65
C TYR A 194 18.17 -12.45 4.52
N VAL A 195 19.47 -12.20 4.56
CA VAL A 195 20.03 -10.85 4.53
C VAL A 195 20.72 -10.64 3.19
N ILE A 196 20.27 -9.63 2.45
CA ILE A 196 20.91 -9.14 1.22
C ILE A 196 21.78 -7.95 1.61
N PRO A 197 23.12 -8.11 1.65
CA PRO A 197 24.01 -6.97 1.81
C PRO A 197 23.96 -6.10 0.55
N TYR A 198 23.88 -4.78 0.71
CA TYR A 198 23.86 -3.87 -0.43
C TYR A 198 25.22 -3.80 -1.13
N TYR A 199 26.28 -3.71 -0.32
CA TYR A 199 27.67 -3.75 -0.74
C TYR A 199 28.29 -5.12 -0.46
N ASP A 200 29.26 -5.53 -1.26
CA ASP A 200 30.00 -6.75 -1.00
C ASP A 200 30.98 -6.53 0.16
N GLN A 201 31.20 -7.56 1.00
CA GLN A 201 31.90 -7.47 2.28
C GLN A 201 33.39 -7.07 2.22
N GLN A 202 33.91 -6.70 1.05
CA GLN A 202 35.35 -6.47 0.85
C GLN A 202 35.82 -5.04 1.17
N ASP A 203 34.92 -4.07 1.41
CA ASP A 203 35.30 -2.66 1.59
C ASP A 203 35.07 -2.12 3.02
N SER A 204 36.11 -2.23 3.85
CA SER A 204 36.11 -1.82 5.27
C SER A 204 36.05 -0.30 5.52
N HIS A 205 36.27 0.54 4.50
CA HIS A 205 36.50 1.99 4.65
C HIS A 205 35.37 2.89 4.09
N ARG A 206 34.14 2.38 3.99
CA ARG A 206 33.02 3.15 3.44
C ARG A 206 32.39 4.08 4.47
N LEU A 207 32.02 5.29 4.01
CA LEU A 207 31.23 6.24 4.78
C LEU A 207 29.85 5.63 5.10
N PRO A 208 29.28 5.91 6.29
CA PRO A 208 27.94 5.44 6.63
C PRO A 208 26.90 5.97 5.64
N VAL A 209 26.07 5.07 5.12
CA VAL A 209 24.94 5.39 4.25
C VAL A 209 23.67 4.78 4.83
N CYS A 210 22.51 5.32 4.46
CA CYS A 210 21.23 4.73 4.84
C CYS A 210 20.44 4.34 3.59
N ILE A 211 19.59 3.32 3.72
CA ILE A 211 18.59 2.98 2.71
C ILE A 211 17.47 4.01 2.82
N THR A 212 17.15 4.69 1.72
CA THR A 212 16.16 5.79 1.73
C THR A 212 14.83 5.42 1.08
N ALA A 213 14.85 4.43 0.18
CA ALA A 213 13.66 3.92 -0.48
C ALA A 213 13.89 2.49 -0.97
N LEU A 214 12.79 1.77 -1.15
CA LEU A 214 12.73 0.47 -1.81
C LEU A 214 11.59 0.50 -2.84
N ALA A 215 11.73 -0.21 -3.95
CA ALA A 215 10.66 -0.43 -4.92
C ALA A 215 10.72 -1.83 -5.52
N LEU A 216 9.63 -2.59 -5.40
CA LEU A 216 9.49 -3.90 -6.03
C LEU A 216 9.01 -3.73 -7.47
N ASP A 217 9.47 -4.59 -8.37
CA ASP A 217 8.96 -4.66 -9.73
C ASP A 217 7.48 -5.06 -9.74
N GLN A 218 6.67 -4.25 -10.42
CA GLN A 218 5.24 -4.48 -10.61
C GLN A 218 4.91 -5.11 -11.96
N SER A 219 5.92 -5.37 -12.81
CA SER A 219 5.72 -6.07 -14.08
C SER A 219 5.36 -7.55 -13.87
N PRO A 220 4.61 -8.18 -14.80
CA PRO A 220 4.31 -9.60 -14.73
C PRO A 220 5.62 -10.43 -14.68
N PRO A 221 5.80 -11.34 -13.71
CA PRO A 221 7.02 -12.10 -13.58
C PRO A 221 7.16 -13.04 -14.78
N THR A 222 8.18 -12.81 -15.61
CA THR A 222 8.47 -13.65 -16.79
C THR A 222 9.19 -14.95 -16.41
N THR A 223 9.95 -14.95 -15.31
CA THR A 223 10.83 -16.06 -14.90
C THR A 223 10.52 -16.60 -13.50
N GLY A 224 9.48 -16.07 -12.82
CA GLY A 224 9.21 -16.37 -11.41
C GLY A 224 10.21 -15.75 -10.42
N HIS A 225 11.17 -14.97 -10.90
CA HIS A 225 12.05 -14.14 -10.09
C HIS A 225 11.38 -12.81 -9.74
N LEU A 226 11.80 -12.22 -8.61
CA LEU A 226 11.40 -10.89 -8.17
C LEU A 226 12.59 -9.94 -8.29
N SER A 227 12.33 -8.79 -8.89
CA SER A 227 13.29 -7.69 -8.95
C SER A 227 12.95 -6.60 -7.92
N LEU A 228 13.94 -6.19 -7.12
CA LEU A 228 13.83 -5.17 -6.07
C LEU A 228 14.87 -4.08 -6.29
N ALA A 229 14.43 -2.85 -6.50
CA ALA A 229 15.28 -1.67 -6.49
C ALA A 229 15.49 -1.15 -5.06
N CYS A 230 16.75 -0.94 -4.68
CA CYS A 230 17.17 -0.41 -3.39
C CYS A 230 17.99 0.86 -3.58
N PHE A 231 17.60 1.93 -2.88
CA PHE A 231 18.19 3.27 -3.00
C PHE A 231 18.90 3.65 -1.71
N VAL A 232 20.09 4.22 -1.83
CA VAL A 232 20.87 4.71 -0.69
C VAL A 232 20.99 6.24 -0.70
N SER A 233 21.33 6.84 0.44
CA SER A 233 21.40 8.30 0.63
C SER A 233 22.36 9.03 -0.32
N THR A 234 23.37 8.33 -0.84
CA THR A 234 24.31 8.87 -1.84
C THR A 234 23.69 9.09 -3.23
N GLY A 235 22.47 8.58 -3.46
CA GLY A 235 21.79 8.59 -4.76
C GLY A 235 22.11 7.39 -5.65
N GLU A 236 22.96 6.49 -5.18
CA GLU A 236 23.20 5.19 -5.83
C GLU A 236 21.99 4.28 -5.65
N PHE A 237 21.73 3.43 -6.64
CA PHE A 237 20.73 2.38 -6.52
C PHE A 237 21.17 1.09 -7.17
N THR A 238 20.69 -0.02 -6.61
CA THR A 238 20.93 -1.36 -7.13
C THR A 238 19.60 -2.08 -7.28
N VAL A 239 19.39 -2.75 -8.41
CA VAL A 239 18.26 -3.65 -8.64
C VAL A 239 18.73 -5.07 -8.42
N PHE A 240 18.24 -5.70 -7.35
CA PHE A 240 18.47 -7.10 -7.02
C PHE A 240 17.42 -7.97 -7.69
N ASP A 241 17.81 -9.15 -8.15
CA ASP A 241 16.90 -10.18 -8.66
C ASP A 241 17.08 -11.47 -7.85
N PHE A 242 15.97 -12.01 -7.34
CA PHE A 242 15.98 -13.16 -6.45
C PHE A 242 14.73 -14.03 -6.63
N ASN A 243 14.86 -15.33 -6.35
CA ASN A 243 13.74 -16.26 -6.39
C ASN A 243 13.02 -16.29 -5.02
N PRO A 244 11.71 -16.00 -4.95
CA PRO A 244 10.98 -15.98 -3.69
C PRO A 244 10.75 -17.37 -3.08
N SER A 245 10.74 -18.44 -3.88
CA SER A 245 10.56 -19.82 -3.39
C SER A 245 11.81 -20.37 -2.73
N SER A 246 12.97 -19.87 -3.14
CA SER A 246 14.29 -20.30 -2.67
C SER A 246 15.16 -19.07 -2.37
N PRO A 247 14.80 -18.25 -1.36
CA PRO A 247 15.51 -17.01 -1.08
C PRO A 247 16.97 -17.24 -0.62
N SER A 248 17.32 -18.48 -0.26
CA SER A 248 18.68 -18.92 0.08
C SER A 248 19.59 -19.09 -1.15
N HIS A 249 19.04 -19.18 -2.36
CA HIS A 249 19.81 -19.37 -3.59
C HIS A 249 20.01 -18.03 -4.31
N THR A 250 21.28 -17.71 -4.55
CA THR A 250 21.87 -16.67 -5.41
C THR A 250 21.00 -15.45 -5.70
N VAL A 251 21.05 -14.45 -4.81
CA VAL A 251 20.59 -13.09 -5.13
C VAL A 251 21.59 -12.48 -6.11
N SER A 252 21.11 -12.04 -7.27
CA SER A 252 21.95 -11.43 -8.30
C SER A 252 21.73 -9.92 -8.36
N LYS A 253 22.79 -9.14 -8.59
CA LYS A 253 22.71 -7.70 -8.86
C LYS A 253 22.48 -7.53 -10.36
N LYS A 254 21.25 -7.18 -10.77
CA LYS A 254 20.87 -7.05 -12.18
C LYS A 254 21.31 -5.70 -12.75
N PHE A 255 21.10 -4.63 -12.01
CA PHE A 255 21.49 -3.28 -12.41
C PHE A 255 22.12 -2.53 -11.25
N VAL A 256 23.17 -1.75 -11.53
CA VAL A 256 23.80 -0.84 -10.59
C VAL A 256 23.86 0.52 -11.25
N TYR A 257 23.39 1.54 -10.54
CA TYR A 257 23.46 2.93 -10.98
C TYR A 257 24.24 3.76 -9.99
N GLN A 258 25.21 4.50 -10.52
CA GLN A 258 25.91 5.54 -9.78
C GLN A 258 25.71 6.88 -10.49
N PRO A 259 25.21 7.91 -9.80
CA PRO A 259 25.02 9.22 -10.40
C PRO A 259 26.37 9.86 -10.72
N ALA A 260 26.53 10.38 -11.93
CA ALA A 260 27.76 11.05 -12.37
C ALA A 260 28.13 12.27 -11.49
N ARG A 261 27.10 12.94 -10.95
CA ARG A 261 27.26 14.00 -9.95
C ARG A 261 26.26 13.81 -8.83
N ARG A 262 26.75 13.90 -7.59
CA ARG A 262 25.92 13.90 -6.39
C ARG A 262 25.32 15.29 -6.22
N THR A 263 24.02 15.39 -6.44
CA THR A 263 23.26 16.65 -6.34
C THR A 263 22.02 16.41 -5.50
N ALA A 264 21.39 17.47 -5.00
CA ALA A 264 20.13 17.34 -4.27
C ALA A 264 19.01 16.64 -5.08
N ARG A 265 19.10 16.64 -6.43
CA ARG A 265 18.14 15.94 -7.32
C ARG A 265 18.36 14.43 -7.38
N THR A 266 19.60 13.99 -7.23
CA THR A 266 20.00 12.58 -7.35
C THR A 266 20.16 11.89 -6.01
N MET A 267 20.47 12.65 -4.96
CA MET A 267 20.61 12.14 -3.59
C MET A 267 19.26 12.02 -2.87
N ASN A 268 19.23 11.23 -1.81
CA ASN A 268 18.08 11.08 -0.91
C ASN A 268 16.75 10.86 -1.64
N ILE A 269 16.59 9.67 -2.22
CA ILE A 269 15.35 9.27 -2.86
C ILE A 269 14.30 8.97 -1.80
N MET A 270 13.19 9.73 -1.79
CA MET A 270 12.08 9.54 -0.85
C MET A 270 11.14 8.42 -1.28
N GLN A 271 10.89 8.30 -2.59
CA GLN A 271 9.99 7.29 -3.13
C GLN A 271 10.40 6.88 -4.54
N ALA A 272 10.13 5.63 -4.87
CA ALA A 272 10.33 5.09 -6.21
C ALA A 272 9.16 4.20 -6.61
N ALA A 273 8.93 4.08 -7.91
CA ALA A 273 7.99 3.14 -8.51
C ALA A 273 8.69 2.41 -9.65
N TYR A 274 8.58 1.08 -9.66
CA TYR A 274 9.29 0.23 -10.60
C TYR A 274 8.31 -0.69 -11.35
N TYR A 275 8.35 -0.62 -12.67
CA TYR A 275 7.64 -1.52 -13.56
C TYR A 275 8.57 -1.79 -14.74
N HIS A 276 9.22 -2.95 -14.77
CA HIS A 276 10.24 -3.23 -15.78
C HIS A 276 9.72 -3.01 -17.22
N PRO A 277 10.44 -2.23 -18.07
CA PRO A 277 11.79 -1.68 -17.89
C PRO A 277 11.86 -0.25 -17.32
N LEU A 278 10.74 0.36 -16.92
CA LEU A 278 10.67 1.72 -16.44
C LEU A 278 10.86 1.81 -14.91
N LEU A 279 11.82 2.64 -14.48
CA LEU A 279 12.01 2.98 -13.08
C LEU A 279 11.87 4.50 -12.90
N VAL A 280 11.06 4.92 -11.94
CA VAL A 280 10.85 6.34 -11.62
C VAL A 280 11.17 6.59 -10.16
N THR A 281 11.90 7.66 -9.88
CA THR A 281 12.29 8.06 -8.52
C THR A 281 11.90 9.51 -8.24
N VAL A 282 11.64 9.83 -6.97
CA VAL A 282 11.43 11.19 -6.49
C VAL A 282 12.37 11.46 -5.32
N SER A 283 13.16 12.53 -5.43
CA SER A 283 14.09 13.00 -4.38
C SER A 283 13.40 13.86 -3.32
N THR A 284 14.11 14.17 -2.23
CA THR A 284 13.61 15.04 -1.15
C THR A 284 13.25 16.46 -1.59
N ILE A 285 13.90 16.98 -2.64
CA ILE A 285 13.57 18.29 -3.23
C ILE A 285 12.47 18.21 -4.29
N PHE A 286 11.72 17.11 -4.34
CA PHE A 286 10.61 16.90 -5.27
C PHE A 286 11.02 16.88 -6.75
N SER A 287 12.26 16.49 -7.04
CA SER A 287 12.73 16.23 -8.42
C SER A 287 12.42 14.79 -8.80
N LEU A 288 11.65 14.61 -9.87
CA LEU A 288 11.28 13.31 -10.42
C LEU A 288 12.25 12.92 -11.53
N SER A 289 12.87 11.75 -11.43
CA SER A 289 13.81 11.23 -12.43
C SER A 289 13.29 9.93 -13.03
N ILE A 290 13.43 9.80 -14.35
CA ILE A 290 12.97 8.67 -15.16
C ILE A 290 14.18 7.91 -15.67
N TYR A 291 14.17 6.60 -15.45
CA TYR A 291 15.22 5.68 -15.86
C TYR A 291 14.63 4.56 -16.73
N ASP A 292 15.35 4.26 -17.80
CA ASP A 292 15.08 3.17 -18.73
C ASP A 292 16.10 2.05 -18.51
N LEU A 293 15.59 0.85 -18.19
CA LEU A 293 16.37 -0.35 -17.90
C LEU A 293 16.30 -1.39 -19.03
N SER A 294 15.73 -1.05 -20.20
CA SER A 294 15.51 -1.99 -21.30
C SER A 294 16.81 -2.46 -21.97
N SER A 295 17.84 -1.60 -21.98
CA SER A 295 19.10 -1.81 -22.72
C SER A 295 20.14 -2.68 -22.00
N GLY A 296 19.84 -3.23 -20.82
CA GLY A 296 20.84 -3.90 -19.99
C GLY A 296 21.72 -2.95 -19.16
N VAL A 297 21.69 -1.65 -19.45
CA VAL A 297 22.33 -0.59 -18.66
C VAL A 297 21.28 0.39 -18.17
N VAL A 298 21.50 0.97 -16.99
CA VAL A 298 20.64 2.02 -16.45
C VAL A 298 20.85 3.31 -17.23
N ARG A 299 19.83 3.76 -17.96
CA ARG A 299 19.86 5.05 -18.65
C ARG A 299 18.88 6.02 -18.04
N HIS A 300 19.38 7.12 -17.49
CA HIS A 300 18.55 8.26 -17.10
C HIS A 300 18.05 8.99 -18.35
N THR A 301 16.73 9.12 -18.52
CA THR A 301 16.15 9.73 -19.73
C THR A 301 15.67 11.16 -19.49
N GLN A 302 14.97 11.42 -18.38
CA GLN A 302 14.35 12.72 -18.11
C GLN A 302 14.32 13.04 -16.61
N THR A 303 14.43 14.34 -16.29
CA THR A 303 14.17 14.87 -14.95
C THR A 303 13.08 15.95 -15.02
N LEU A 304 12.04 15.82 -14.21
CA LEU A 304 10.97 16.80 -14.04
C LEU A 304 11.05 17.45 -12.66
N SER A 305 10.74 18.73 -12.56
CA SER A 305 10.75 19.49 -11.31
C SER A 305 9.50 20.35 -11.18
N THR A 306 9.14 20.71 -9.95
CA THR A 306 7.95 21.51 -9.65
C THR A 306 8.20 22.39 -8.42
N PHE A 307 7.61 23.58 -8.41
CA PHE A 307 7.71 24.54 -7.31
C PHE A 307 6.44 24.59 -6.44
N THR A 308 5.40 23.85 -6.83
CA THR A 308 4.05 23.94 -6.25
C THR A 308 3.55 22.62 -5.69
N SER A 309 4.44 21.64 -5.59
CA SER A 309 4.17 20.28 -5.09
C SER A 309 5.19 19.94 -4.02
N TYR A 310 4.74 19.35 -2.92
CA TYR A 310 5.56 19.12 -1.75
C TYR A 310 5.32 17.71 -1.19
N PRO A 311 6.25 17.16 -0.40
CA PRO A 311 6.02 15.93 0.34
C PRO A 311 4.89 16.10 1.37
N PRO A 312 4.21 15.01 1.79
CA PRO A 312 4.39 13.61 1.36
C PRO A 312 3.93 13.35 -0.09
N VAL A 313 4.50 12.33 -0.71
CA VAL A 313 4.22 11.90 -2.10
C VAL A 313 3.83 10.43 -2.13
N SER A 314 3.02 10.04 -3.11
CA SER A 314 2.76 8.64 -3.45
C SER A 314 2.79 8.43 -4.96
N LEU A 315 3.42 7.34 -5.39
CA LEU A 315 3.57 6.94 -6.79
C LEU A 315 2.81 5.64 -7.07
N VAL A 316 2.06 5.60 -8.16
CA VAL A 316 1.43 4.39 -8.70
C VAL A 316 1.77 4.29 -10.18
N LEU A 317 2.46 3.22 -10.56
CA LEU A 317 2.89 2.98 -11.94
C LEU A 317 2.11 1.80 -12.52
N SER A 318 1.68 1.92 -13.77
CA SER A 318 0.95 0.88 -14.50
C SER A 318 1.35 0.89 -15.97
N SER A 319 1.19 -0.23 -16.66
CA SER A 319 1.36 -0.31 -18.11
C SER A 319 0.00 -0.58 -18.78
N PRO A 320 -0.73 0.46 -19.22
CA PRO A 320 -2.02 0.27 -19.88
C PRO A 320 -1.92 -0.43 -21.24
N SER A 321 -0.78 -0.28 -21.93
CA SER A 321 -0.45 -1.02 -23.14
C SER A 321 1.06 -1.27 -23.21
N PRO A 322 1.52 -2.32 -23.90
CA PRO A 322 2.95 -2.62 -24.01
C PRO A 322 3.73 -1.40 -24.53
N GLY A 323 4.81 -1.04 -23.83
CA GLY A 323 5.64 0.13 -24.19
C GLY A 323 5.06 1.49 -23.77
N ASN A 324 3.84 1.54 -23.25
CA ASN A 324 3.26 2.73 -22.62
C ASN A 324 3.07 2.50 -21.12
N PHE A 325 3.42 3.51 -20.35
CA PHE A 325 3.32 3.52 -18.91
C PHE A 325 2.53 4.73 -18.46
N LYS A 326 1.69 4.52 -17.46
CA LYS A 326 0.92 5.54 -16.79
C LYS A 326 1.42 5.63 -15.36
N LEU A 327 2.00 6.77 -15.02
CA LEU A 327 2.40 7.13 -13.67
C LEU A 327 1.36 8.10 -13.09
N VAL A 328 0.80 7.76 -11.95
CA VAL A 328 -0.02 8.64 -11.13
C VAL A 328 0.78 9.04 -9.90
N ILE A 329 0.93 10.34 -9.71
CA ILE A 329 1.65 10.96 -8.60
C ILE A 329 0.61 11.71 -7.77
N THR A 330 0.64 11.55 -6.45
CA THR A 330 -0.18 12.34 -5.52
C THR A 330 0.73 13.02 -4.51
N TYR A 331 0.44 14.26 -4.16
CA TYR A 331 1.34 15.10 -3.37
C TYR A 331 0.61 16.19 -2.60
N SER A 332 1.28 16.76 -1.60
CA SER A 332 0.73 17.87 -0.82
C SER A 332 0.91 19.20 -1.55
N VAL A 333 -0.06 20.10 -1.34
CA VAL A 333 -0.10 21.42 -1.96
C VAL A 333 -0.39 22.48 -0.90
N PRO A 334 0.49 23.46 -0.68
CA PRO A 334 0.20 24.57 0.22
C PRO A 334 -0.85 25.50 -0.41
N VAL A 335 -1.78 25.96 0.42
CA VAL A 335 -2.88 26.85 0.07
C VAL A 335 -2.89 28.01 1.06
N TYR A 336 -2.85 29.23 0.53
CA TYR A 336 -2.93 30.45 1.33
C TYR A 336 -4.31 30.56 2.04
N PRO A 337 -4.40 31.11 3.27
CA PRO A 337 -3.31 31.67 4.09
C PRO A 337 -2.49 30.65 4.90
N ARG A 338 -3.11 29.57 5.42
CA ARG A 338 -2.43 28.54 6.23
C ARG A 338 -3.16 27.21 6.13
N HIS A 339 -3.10 26.57 4.96
CA HIS A 339 -3.79 25.32 4.69
C HIS A 339 -2.96 24.40 3.78
N TRP A 340 -3.12 23.09 3.95
CA TRP A 340 -2.63 22.09 3.02
C TRP A 340 -3.77 21.34 2.33
N SER A 341 -3.67 21.22 1.02
CA SER A 341 -4.53 20.39 0.18
C SER A 341 -3.71 19.29 -0.51
N VAL A 342 -4.36 18.54 -1.40
CA VAL A 342 -3.72 17.48 -2.18
C VAL A 342 -3.86 17.73 -3.68
N GLY A 343 -2.79 17.45 -4.41
CA GLY A 343 -2.75 17.43 -5.87
C GLY A 343 -2.46 16.04 -6.40
N ALA A 344 -2.85 15.79 -7.65
CA ALA A 344 -2.49 14.60 -8.39
C ALA A 344 -2.07 14.95 -9.82
N THR A 345 -1.03 14.27 -10.31
CA THR A 345 -0.54 14.39 -11.69
C THR A 345 -0.51 13.01 -12.33
N GLU A 346 -1.04 12.92 -13.55
CA GLU A 346 -0.89 11.78 -14.44
C GLU A 346 0.18 12.10 -15.49
N LEU A 347 1.17 11.22 -15.62
CA LEU A 347 2.14 11.22 -16.70
C LEU A 347 1.95 9.97 -17.56
N ILE A 348 1.91 10.14 -18.88
CA ILE A 348 2.01 9.02 -19.82
C ILE A 348 3.43 9.03 -20.40
N ILE A 349 4.13 7.92 -20.21
CA ILE A 349 5.50 7.69 -20.64
C ILE A 349 5.47 6.60 -21.71
N SER A 350 6.05 6.84 -22.88
CA SER A 350 6.18 5.82 -23.92
C SER A 350 7.64 5.54 -24.22
N ASN A 351 7.89 4.35 -24.77
CA ASN A 351 9.10 4.05 -25.49
C ASN A 351 8.92 4.41 -26.97
N HIS A 352 9.61 5.45 -27.47
CA HIS A 352 9.57 5.81 -28.89
C HIS A 352 10.49 4.91 -29.72
N SER A 353 9.97 3.76 -30.17
CA SER A 353 10.60 3.02 -31.26
C SER A 353 10.11 3.57 -32.60
N GLU A 354 10.95 4.22 -33.39
CA GLU A 354 10.64 4.50 -34.79
C GLU A 354 10.57 3.17 -35.57
N THR A 355 9.40 2.55 -35.62
CA THR A 355 9.04 1.74 -36.79
C THR A 355 8.63 2.70 -37.88
N ALA A 356 9.61 3.33 -38.52
CA ALA A 356 9.45 3.90 -39.84
C ALA A 356 9.28 2.75 -40.83
N SER A 357 8.06 2.24 -40.94
CA SER A 357 7.63 1.43 -42.08
C SER A 357 6.21 1.85 -42.48
N ALA A 358 6.17 2.75 -43.45
CA ALA A 358 5.13 2.94 -44.45
C ALA A 358 3.66 2.79 -44.00
N SER A 359 3.08 3.87 -43.50
CA SER A 359 1.74 4.28 -43.95
C SER A 359 1.60 5.79 -43.80
N GLY A 360 1.51 6.50 -44.91
CA GLY A 360 1.27 7.94 -44.92
C GLY A 360 -0.04 8.25 -44.21
N ARG A 361 0.04 8.97 -43.09
CA ARG A 361 -1.09 9.71 -42.52
C ARG A 361 -0.54 10.92 -41.78
N THR A 362 -1.01 12.07 -42.24
CA THR A 362 -0.68 13.44 -41.88
C THR A 362 -0.54 13.65 -40.37
N THR A 363 0.63 14.12 -39.96
CA THR A 363 0.93 14.69 -38.63
C THR A 363 0.17 16.01 -38.41
N PRO A 364 -0.52 16.24 -37.28
CA PRO A 364 -0.91 17.58 -36.88
C PRO A 364 0.26 18.25 -36.14
N THR A 365 0.76 19.33 -36.71
CA THR A 365 1.74 20.26 -36.14
C THR A 365 1.12 21.06 -35.01
N VAL A 366 1.58 20.94 -33.76
CA VAL A 366 1.30 21.94 -32.72
C VAL A 366 2.46 22.05 -31.69
N PHE A 367 3.01 23.27 -31.61
CA PHE A 367 3.95 23.88 -30.65
C PHE A 367 5.37 23.31 -30.47
N SER A 368 6.31 23.86 -31.26
CA SER A 368 7.71 24.02 -30.85
C SER A 368 8.05 25.51 -30.91
N SER A 369 8.34 26.13 -29.76
CA SER A 369 9.02 27.43 -29.72
C SER A 369 10.46 27.26 -30.25
N PRO A 370 10.97 28.17 -31.10
CA PRO A 370 12.30 28.03 -31.67
C PRO A 370 13.33 28.65 -30.72
N SER A 371 14.15 27.83 -30.09
CA SER A 371 15.44 28.29 -29.55
C SER A 371 16.48 27.20 -29.70
N PHE A 372 17.38 27.43 -30.65
CA PHE A 372 18.72 26.84 -30.80
C PHE A 372 18.77 25.30 -30.85
N ARG A 373 18.68 24.74 -32.07
CA ARG A 373 19.18 23.38 -32.35
C ARG A 373 20.45 23.50 -33.17
N GLU A 374 21.58 23.27 -32.50
CA GLU A 374 22.80 22.80 -33.16
C GLU A 374 22.64 21.30 -33.44
N ASP A 375 22.84 20.95 -34.70
CA ASP A 375 22.79 19.59 -35.22
C ASP A 375 23.92 18.73 -34.64
N TYR A 376 23.58 17.81 -33.73
CA TYR A 376 24.45 16.68 -33.40
C TYR A 376 23.71 15.36 -33.61
N LYS A 377 24.14 14.63 -34.66
CA LYS A 377 23.76 13.25 -34.94
C LYS A 377 24.43 12.30 -33.94
N TYR A 378 23.67 11.83 -32.95
CA TYR A 378 24.00 10.62 -32.17
C TYR A 378 23.00 9.50 -32.55
N PRO A 379 23.38 8.22 -32.47
CA PRO A 379 22.51 7.11 -32.88
C PRO A 379 21.24 7.08 -32.03
N LEU A 380 20.09 7.23 -32.69
CA LEU A 380 18.74 7.24 -32.11
C LEU A 380 18.37 5.86 -31.56
N THR A 381 18.85 5.55 -30.36
CA THR A 381 18.29 4.46 -29.55
C THR A 381 16.95 4.91 -28.99
N SER A 382 15.90 4.10 -29.17
CA SER A 382 14.56 4.28 -28.60
C SER A 382 14.66 4.67 -27.12
N THR A 383 14.12 5.83 -26.70
CA THR A 383 14.19 6.30 -25.31
C THR A 383 12.81 6.46 -24.69
N MET A 384 12.68 6.06 -23.42
CA MET A 384 11.48 6.34 -22.64
C MET A 384 11.36 7.83 -22.32
N SER A 385 10.27 8.47 -22.74
CA SER A 385 9.99 9.89 -22.49
C SER A 385 8.52 10.14 -22.15
N VAL A 386 8.27 11.18 -21.35
CA VAL A 386 6.92 11.65 -21.06
C VAL A 386 6.32 12.29 -22.31
N ILE A 387 5.19 11.76 -22.78
CA ILE A 387 4.43 12.30 -23.92
C ILE A 387 3.37 13.30 -23.43
N THR A 388 2.69 12.97 -22.33
CA THR A 388 1.59 13.80 -21.83
C THR A 388 1.64 13.92 -20.31
N SER A 389 1.20 15.07 -19.82
CA SER A 389 1.09 15.40 -18.40
C SER A 389 -0.24 16.09 -18.14
N ARG A 390 -0.99 15.62 -17.14
CA ARG A 390 -2.25 16.21 -16.70
C ARG A 390 -2.23 16.36 -15.19
N THR A 391 -2.50 17.55 -14.68
CA THR A 391 -2.48 17.85 -13.24
C THR A 391 -3.85 18.31 -12.77
N ILE A 392 -4.23 17.90 -11.58
CA ILE A 392 -5.45 18.32 -10.89
C ILE A 392 -5.16 18.59 -9.42
N ARG A 393 -5.80 19.60 -8.84
CA ARG A 393 -5.76 19.88 -7.40
C ARG A 393 -7.14 19.63 -6.83
N ALA A 394 -7.19 19.16 -5.58
CA ALA A 394 -8.45 19.05 -4.84
C ALA A 394 -9.06 20.44 -4.61
N PHE A 395 -8.19 21.45 -4.48
CA PHE A 395 -8.56 22.84 -4.35
C PHE A 395 -7.90 23.66 -5.45
N ASP A 396 -8.72 24.33 -6.25
CA ASP A 396 -8.27 25.37 -7.15
C ASP A 396 -9.08 26.63 -6.87
N MET A 397 -8.40 27.73 -6.55
CA MET A 397 -9.06 29.01 -6.32
C MET A 397 -9.38 29.61 -7.69
N PRO A 398 -10.66 29.75 -8.08
CA PRO A 398 -11.00 30.43 -9.33
C PRO A 398 -10.49 31.86 -9.23
N SER A 399 -9.76 32.31 -10.25
CA SER A 399 -9.23 33.68 -10.30
C SER A 399 -10.25 34.73 -10.77
N SER A 400 -11.54 34.36 -10.86
CA SER A 400 -12.60 35.17 -11.48
C SER A 400 -13.88 35.17 -10.63
N TRP A 401 -14.94 35.83 -11.11
CA TRP A 401 -16.25 35.88 -10.48
C TRP A 401 -16.82 34.47 -10.29
N VAL A 402 -17.18 34.18 -9.04
CA VAL A 402 -17.64 32.86 -8.61
C VAL A 402 -19.13 32.95 -8.31
N ASN A 403 -19.93 32.00 -8.82
CA ASN A 403 -21.35 31.92 -8.48
C ASN A 403 -21.57 31.38 -7.06
N ASP A 404 -22.77 31.56 -6.51
CA ASP A 404 -23.09 31.16 -5.14
C ASP A 404 -22.87 29.67 -4.86
N SER A 405 -23.12 28.78 -5.82
CA SER A 405 -22.91 27.35 -5.66
C SER A 405 -21.43 27.01 -5.52
N THR A 406 -20.58 27.63 -6.33
CA THR A 406 -19.12 27.45 -6.24
C THR A 406 -18.58 28.10 -4.97
N LEU A 407 -19.09 29.26 -4.55
CA LEU A 407 -18.73 29.87 -3.25
C LEU A 407 -19.10 28.98 -2.07
N ARG A 408 -20.27 28.32 -2.09
CA ARG A 408 -20.65 27.35 -1.05
C ARG A 408 -19.72 26.15 -1.02
N ALA A 409 -19.44 25.54 -2.18
CA ALA A 409 -18.49 24.43 -2.27
C ALA A 409 -17.09 24.83 -1.75
N MET A 410 -16.64 26.05 -2.05
CA MET A 410 -15.39 26.60 -1.52
C MET A 410 -15.44 26.77 0.00
N ARG A 411 -16.55 27.27 0.57
CA ARG A 411 -16.72 27.38 2.03
C ARG A 411 -16.70 26.02 2.72
N GLU A 412 -17.37 25.02 2.16
CA GLU A 412 -17.34 23.65 2.68
C GLU A 412 -15.92 23.08 2.63
N GLN A 413 -15.16 23.37 1.58
CA GLN A 413 -13.75 22.95 1.48
C GLN A 413 -12.85 23.69 2.47
N TRP A 414 -13.12 24.98 2.69
CA TRP A 414 -12.48 25.78 3.72
C TRP A 414 -12.82 25.34 5.15
N GLY A 415 -13.93 24.62 5.34
CA GLY A 415 -14.25 23.97 6.61
C GLY A 415 -13.39 22.74 6.91
N ARG A 416 -12.65 22.22 5.92
CA ARG A 416 -11.84 20.99 6.02
C ARG A 416 -10.35 21.31 5.99
N LYS A 417 -9.93 22.28 6.82
CA LYS A 417 -8.54 22.72 6.82
C LYS A 417 -7.62 21.71 7.50
N LEU A 418 -6.42 21.56 6.93
CA LEU A 418 -5.28 20.88 7.50
C LEU A 418 -4.15 21.88 7.74
N LEU A 419 -3.59 21.88 8.96
CA LEU A 419 -2.41 22.68 9.32
C LEU A 419 -1.11 22.02 8.84
N ASN A 420 -1.08 20.69 8.84
CA ASN A 420 0.06 19.88 8.42
C ASN A 420 -0.44 18.57 7.80
N VAL A 421 0.39 17.95 6.96
CA VAL A 421 0.10 16.67 6.31
C VAL A 421 1.14 15.65 6.76
N ALA A 422 0.70 14.57 7.42
CA ALA A 422 1.59 13.48 7.81
C ALA A 422 1.90 12.54 6.64
N ASP A 423 0.87 12.21 5.84
CA ASP A 423 1.00 11.29 4.72
C ASP A 423 -0.07 11.57 3.65
N ALA A 424 0.23 11.24 2.40
CA ALA A 424 -0.69 11.31 1.26
C ALA A 424 -0.48 10.09 0.37
N GLN A 425 -1.52 9.27 0.20
CA GLN A 425 -1.41 8.01 -0.53
C GLN A 425 -2.47 7.92 -1.64
N THR A 426 -2.12 7.20 -2.71
CA THR A 426 -3.03 6.91 -3.83
C THR A 426 -2.90 5.45 -4.27
N ASP A 427 -4.01 4.88 -4.77
CA ASP A 427 -4.03 3.62 -5.53
C ASP A 427 -4.31 3.86 -7.04
N GLY A 428 -4.37 5.13 -7.47
CA GLY A 428 -4.72 5.54 -8.83
C GLY A 428 -6.21 5.85 -9.03
N LYS A 429 -7.08 5.50 -8.08
CA LYS A 429 -8.52 5.83 -8.06
C LYS A 429 -8.90 6.66 -6.84
N TRP A 430 -8.41 6.27 -5.68
CA TRP A 430 -8.63 6.94 -4.41
C TRP A 430 -7.36 7.69 -4.01
N VAL A 431 -7.57 8.85 -3.39
CA VAL A 431 -6.52 9.66 -2.78
C VAL A 431 -6.91 9.91 -1.34
N VAL A 432 -6.03 9.57 -0.41
CA VAL A 432 -6.24 9.81 1.03
C VAL A 432 -5.18 10.77 1.53
N LEU A 433 -5.63 11.81 2.21
CA LEU A 433 -4.78 12.83 2.82
C LEU A 433 -4.91 12.74 4.35
N ALA A 434 -3.81 12.46 5.04
CA ALA A 434 -3.77 12.37 6.49
C ALA A 434 -3.26 13.66 7.15
N PRO A 435 -3.98 14.19 8.16
CA PRO A 435 -3.46 15.27 9.00
C PRO A 435 -2.19 14.85 9.73
N GLY A 436 -1.25 15.79 9.88
CA GLY A 436 -0.08 15.65 10.73
C GLY A 436 -0.14 16.48 12.01
N THR A 437 0.76 16.20 12.94
CA THR A 437 0.95 17.04 14.14
C THR A 437 1.57 18.38 13.75
N SER A 438 1.12 19.45 14.41
CA SER A 438 1.80 20.75 14.34
C SER A 438 3.04 20.70 15.22
N VAL A 439 4.17 20.25 14.68
CA VAL A 439 5.46 20.47 15.33
C VAL A 439 5.90 21.86 14.90
N TYR A 440 5.73 22.86 15.77
CA TYR A 440 6.48 24.11 15.61
C TYR A 440 7.91 23.81 16.04
N PRO A 441 8.92 23.84 15.14
CA PRO A 441 10.29 23.92 15.61
C PRO A 441 10.48 25.34 16.16
N ILE A 442 10.55 25.48 17.49
CA ILE A 442 11.02 26.71 18.12
C ILE A 442 12.51 26.82 17.78
N TYR A 443 12.83 27.48 16.67
CA TYR A 443 14.17 28.02 16.45
C TYR A 443 14.24 29.41 17.09
N GLY A 444 15.08 29.56 18.12
CA GLY A 444 15.43 30.87 18.66
C GLY A 444 15.74 30.85 20.15
N HIS A 445 17.01 31.02 20.49
CA HIS A 445 17.57 31.21 21.82
C HIS A 445 16.69 32.02 22.81
N GLN A 446 16.45 31.47 24.00
CA GLN A 446 16.89 32.03 25.29
C GLN A 446 16.48 31.12 26.44
N ARG A 447 17.45 30.74 27.27
CA ARG A 447 17.20 30.23 28.62
C ARG A 447 16.44 31.30 29.40
N ILE A 448 15.29 30.98 29.98
CA ILE A 448 14.68 31.76 31.06
C ILE A 448 14.30 30.75 32.17
N PRO A 449 14.60 31.05 33.44
CA PRO A 449 14.66 30.03 34.49
C PRO A 449 13.28 29.65 35.01
N SER A 450 13.23 28.45 35.59
CA SER A 450 12.11 27.91 36.33
C SER A 450 11.61 28.87 37.41
N PHE A 451 10.37 29.35 37.27
CA PHE A 451 9.61 29.90 38.39
C PHE A 451 8.31 29.14 38.57
N HIS A 452 8.15 28.60 39.78
CA HIS A 452 6.90 28.11 40.30
C HIS A 452 5.92 29.27 40.54
N SER A 453 4.63 28.96 40.37
CA SER A 453 3.46 29.43 41.15
C SER A 453 2.43 30.36 40.49
N SER A 454 1.19 29.99 40.84
CA SER A 454 -0.09 30.72 40.93
C SER A 454 -0.88 31.08 39.67
N LEU A 455 -2.15 30.64 39.74
CA LEU A 455 -3.30 31.11 38.99
C LEU A 455 -3.35 32.65 39.01
N ASP A 456 -3.56 33.28 37.85
CA ASP A 456 -4.76 34.07 37.61
C ASP A 456 -4.89 34.51 36.15
N SER A 457 -6.13 34.85 35.83
CA SER A 457 -6.76 35.02 34.53
C SER A 457 -6.24 36.13 33.60
N SER A 458 -6.58 35.92 32.32
CA SER A 458 -6.85 36.90 31.25
C SER A 458 -5.69 37.67 30.61
N SER A 459 -5.14 37.12 29.52
CA SER A 459 -5.25 37.73 28.17
C SER A 459 -4.49 36.93 27.09
N SER A 460 -5.22 36.56 26.04
CA SER A 460 -4.74 36.27 24.68
C SER A 460 -3.60 35.27 24.48
N ALA A 461 -3.79 34.01 24.86
CA ALA A 461 -3.18 32.91 24.12
C ALA A 461 -4.13 32.52 22.97
N SER A 462 -3.66 32.67 21.74
CA SER A 462 -4.38 32.36 20.51
C SER A 462 -4.98 30.96 20.54
N SER A 463 -6.30 30.91 20.73
CA SER A 463 -7.14 29.74 20.55
C SER A 463 -6.86 29.13 19.17
N ALA A 464 -6.03 28.09 19.11
CA ALA A 464 -5.84 27.26 17.92
C ALA A 464 -7.09 26.40 17.69
N SER A 465 -8.17 27.09 17.32
CA SER A 465 -9.32 26.72 16.48
C SER A 465 -9.80 25.26 16.48
N ALA A 466 -11.04 25.06 16.89
CA ALA A 466 -11.90 23.88 16.72
C ALA A 466 -12.15 23.42 15.26
N LEU A 467 -11.36 23.90 14.29
CA LEU A 467 -11.52 23.65 12.85
C LEU A 467 -10.53 22.60 12.30
N HIS A 468 -9.56 22.14 13.09
CA HIS A 468 -8.51 21.22 12.63
C HIS A 468 -8.52 19.95 13.48
N SER A 469 -8.88 18.82 12.87
CA SER A 469 -8.76 17.52 13.52
C SER A 469 -7.43 16.86 13.12
N PRO A 470 -6.54 16.54 14.08
CA PRO A 470 -5.29 15.84 13.79
C PRO A 470 -5.48 14.36 13.46
N THR A 471 -6.72 13.86 13.51
CA THR A 471 -7.06 12.44 13.37
C THR A 471 -8.06 12.15 12.25
N SER A 472 -8.68 13.18 11.66
CA SER A 472 -9.67 12.99 10.60
C SER A 472 -9.02 13.00 9.22
N LEU A 473 -9.00 11.85 8.54
CA LEU A 473 -8.41 11.75 7.20
C LEU A 473 -9.41 12.22 6.14
N GLN A 474 -8.93 12.77 5.04
CA GLN A 474 -9.77 13.23 3.93
C GLN A 474 -9.68 12.25 2.75
N LEU A 475 -10.83 11.77 2.28
CA LEU A 475 -10.94 10.87 1.13
C LEU A 475 -11.38 11.63 -0.12
N TYR A 476 -10.63 11.45 -1.21
CA TYR A 476 -10.90 12.01 -2.52
C TYR A 476 -10.98 10.91 -3.59
N ARG A 477 -11.89 11.08 -4.55
CA ARG A 477 -11.99 10.26 -5.75
C ARG A 477 -11.27 10.95 -6.90
N LEU A 478 -10.22 10.30 -7.38
CA LEU A 478 -9.48 10.68 -8.56
C LEU A 478 -10.16 10.10 -9.80
N VAL A 479 -10.55 10.97 -10.72
CA VAL A 479 -11.12 10.61 -12.01
C VAL A 479 -10.17 11.11 -13.09
N LEU A 480 -9.59 10.18 -13.83
CA LEU A 480 -8.69 10.44 -14.96
C LEU A 480 -9.36 9.91 -16.24
N PRO A 481 -10.12 10.76 -16.96
CA PRO A 481 -10.79 10.36 -18.19
C PRO A 481 -9.79 9.89 -19.24
N ILE A 482 -10.18 8.93 -20.09
CA ILE A 482 -9.35 8.44 -21.19
C ILE A 482 -8.97 9.63 -22.06
N GLN A 483 -7.68 9.72 -22.42
CA GLN A 483 -7.21 10.78 -23.31
C GLN A 483 -7.93 10.66 -24.66
N SER A 484 -8.69 11.69 -25.01
CA SER A 484 -9.24 11.85 -26.34
C SER A 484 -8.89 13.25 -26.82
N ASN A 485 -8.57 13.37 -28.11
CA ASN A 485 -8.29 14.66 -28.75
C ASN A 485 -9.58 15.48 -28.97
N SER A 486 -10.68 15.10 -28.31
CA SER A 486 -11.94 15.80 -28.40
C SER A 486 -11.95 16.98 -27.44
N ILE A 487 -12.41 18.13 -27.92
CA ILE A 487 -12.65 19.33 -27.10
C ILE A 487 -13.71 19.05 -26.00
N ALA A 488 -14.51 17.98 -26.15
CA ALA A 488 -15.47 17.51 -25.15
C ALA A 488 -14.88 16.55 -24.10
N ALA A 489 -13.58 16.25 -24.13
CA ALA A 489 -12.94 15.41 -23.14
C ALA A 489 -13.02 16.08 -21.75
N SER A 490 -13.71 15.43 -20.81
CA SER A 490 -13.80 15.97 -19.45
C SER A 490 -12.40 16.08 -18.83
N PRO A 491 -12.07 17.19 -18.14
CA PRO A 491 -10.78 17.34 -17.46
C PRO A 491 -10.66 16.33 -16.31
N PRO A 492 -9.43 16.03 -15.85
CA PRO A 492 -9.24 15.24 -14.63
C PRO A 492 -9.94 15.92 -13.45
N LYS A 493 -10.50 15.12 -12.55
CA LYS A 493 -11.23 15.62 -11.36
C LYS A 493 -10.71 14.95 -10.11
N LEU A 494 -10.59 15.72 -9.03
CA LEU A 494 -10.24 15.22 -7.70
C LEU A 494 -11.33 15.66 -6.72
N ASN A 495 -12.36 14.82 -6.61
CA ASN A 495 -13.57 15.17 -5.85
C ASN A 495 -13.45 14.67 -4.42
N PHE A 496 -13.70 15.53 -3.44
CA PHE A 496 -13.86 15.05 -2.08
C PHE A 496 -15.08 14.14 -1.98
N VAL A 497 -14.95 13.05 -1.23
CA VAL A 497 -16.02 12.09 -1.01
C VAL A 497 -16.52 12.12 0.43
N ARG A 498 -15.61 11.99 1.41
CA ARG A 498 -15.97 12.00 2.84
C ARG A 498 -14.73 12.15 3.72
N THR A 499 -14.98 12.40 5.01
CA THR A 499 -13.98 12.32 6.06
C THR A 499 -13.97 10.90 6.64
N LEU A 500 -12.78 10.33 6.86
CA LEU A 500 -12.62 9.05 7.55
C LEU A 500 -12.34 9.32 9.02
N HIS A 501 -13.23 8.83 9.88
CA HIS A 501 -13.15 8.97 11.33
C HIS A 501 -12.77 7.63 11.98
N GLY A 502 -12.33 7.71 13.24
CA GLY A 502 -12.00 6.55 14.09
C GLY A 502 -10.60 6.65 14.69
N GLN A 503 -9.65 7.15 13.93
CA GLN A 503 -8.26 7.29 14.36
C GLN A 503 -8.16 8.04 15.70
N THR A 504 -7.44 7.46 16.67
CA THR A 504 -7.38 7.96 18.05
C THR A 504 -6.18 8.87 18.34
N SER A 505 -5.19 8.89 17.44
CA SER A 505 -3.94 9.64 17.57
C SER A 505 -3.52 10.20 16.21
N PRO A 506 -2.75 11.31 16.18
CA PRO A 506 -2.19 11.82 14.94
C PRO A 506 -1.54 10.72 14.09
N VAL A 507 -1.76 10.80 12.78
CA VAL A 507 -1.30 9.79 11.83
C VAL A 507 0.21 9.88 11.67
N SER A 508 0.89 8.73 11.69
CA SER A 508 2.31 8.58 11.39
C SER A 508 2.54 8.15 9.94
N SER A 509 1.73 7.23 9.44
CA SER A 509 1.84 6.71 8.07
C SER A 509 0.50 6.12 7.61
N LEU A 510 0.30 6.14 6.30
CA LEU A 510 -0.81 5.51 5.59
C LEU A 510 -0.29 4.47 4.59
N ALA A 511 -1.11 3.45 4.36
CA ALA A 511 -1.01 2.60 3.18
C ALA A 511 -2.38 2.53 2.51
N LEU A 512 -2.38 2.54 1.17
CA LEU A 512 -3.59 2.51 0.36
C LEU A 512 -3.37 1.55 -0.82
N SER A 513 -4.29 0.60 -0.97
CA SER A 513 -4.33 -0.35 -2.09
C SER A 513 -5.74 -0.92 -2.22
N ASP A 514 -6.18 -1.18 -3.46
CA ASP A 514 -7.44 -1.87 -3.78
C ASP A 514 -8.70 -1.30 -3.08
N GLY A 515 -8.79 0.03 -2.95
CA GLY A 515 -9.91 0.68 -2.25
C GLY A 515 -9.97 0.41 -0.74
N ARG A 516 -8.85 -0.04 -0.14
CA ARG A 516 -8.65 -0.14 1.31
C ARG A 516 -7.58 0.82 1.78
N CYS A 517 -7.84 1.50 2.88
CA CYS A 517 -6.86 2.35 3.54
C CYS A 517 -6.53 1.77 4.91
N VAL A 518 -5.24 1.77 5.26
CA VAL A 518 -4.75 1.44 6.60
C VAL A 518 -3.99 2.66 7.13
N SER A 519 -4.32 3.10 8.34
CA SER A 519 -3.56 4.13 9.05
C SER A 519 -2.80 3.52 10.22
N LEU A 520 -1.63 4.10 10.49
CA LEU A 520 -0.87 3.89 11.71
C LEU A 520 -0.79 5.21 12.48
N GLY A 521 -1.28 5.23 13.72
CA GLY A 521 -1.17 6.35 14.63
C GLY A 521 0.18 6.42 15.32
N GLN A 522 0.58 7.61 15.76
CA GLN A 522 1.76 7.80 16.59
C GLN A 522 1.69 6.98 17.89
N ASN A 523 0.51 6.81 18.49
CA ASN A 523 0.29 5.93 19.65
C ASN A 523 0.27 4.41 19.33
N GLY A 524 0.59 4.00 18.10
CA GLY A 524 0.55 2.59 17.67
C GLY A 524 -0.84 2.06 17.29
N SER A 525 -1.89 2.87 17.41
CA SER A 525 -3.25 2.49 16.98
C SER A 525 -3.31 2.27 15.47
N ILE A 526 -4.13 1.30 15.04
CA ILE A 526 -4.29 0.94 13.63
C ILE A 526 -5.76 0.88 13.29
N TRP A 527 -6.11 1.60 12.23
CA TRP A 527 -7.45 1.61 11.66
C TRP A 527 -7.43 1.19 10.20
N VAL A 528 -8.51 0.54 9.79
CA VAL A 528 -8.72 0.11 8.40
C VAL A 528 -10.05 0.62 7.90
N TRP A 529 -10.10 1.02 6.63
CA TRP A 529 -11.33 1.46 5.97
C TRP A 529 -11.51 0.77 4.62
N ASP A 530 -12.75 0.37 4.33
CA ASP A 530 -13.21 0.08 2.97
C ASP A 530 -13.76 1.38 2.37
N LEU A 531 -13.05 1.92 1.39
CA LEU A 531 -13.32 3.23 0.82
C LEU A 531 -14.57 3.23 -0.07
N GLU A 532 -14.94 2.09 -0.65
CA GLU A 532 -16.15 1.94 -1.45
C GLU A 532 -17.39 1.83 -0.57
N ALA A 533 -17.33 1.01 0.48
CA ALA A 533 -18.43 0.79 1.41
C ALA A 533 -18.58 1.92 2.44
N GLY A 534 -17.50 2.67 2.71
CA GLY A 534 -17.48 3.70 3.74
C GLY A 534 -17.46 3.15 5.16
N THR A 535 -17.07 1.89 5.35
CA THR A 535 -16.96 1.26 6.66
C THR A 535 -15.53 1.32 7.18
N GLY A 536 -15.36 1.53 8.47
CA GLY A 536 -14.06 1.49 9.15
C GLY A 536 -14.08 0.56 10.37
N ALA A 537 -12.92 0.03 10.73
CA ALA A 537 -12.74 -0.78 11.93
C ALA A 537 -11.39 -0.52 12.57
N GLU A 538 -11.37 -0.58 13.90
CA GLU A 538 -10.15 -0.60 14.69
C GLU A 538 -9.54 -2.01 14.64
N VAL A 539 -8.26 -2.10 14.27
CA VAL A 539 -7.50 -3.36 14.25
C VAL A 539 -6.63 -3.49 15.50
N ALA A 540 -6.10 -2.36 15.98
CA ALA A 540 -5.32 -2.30 17.20
C ALA A 540 -5.56 -0.96 17.89
N GLY A 541 -5.84 -1.01 19.20
CA GLY A 541 -5.95 0.18 20.04
C GLY A 541 -4.59 0.84 20.29
N ALA A 542 -4.63 1.96 21.01
CA ALA A 542 -3.44 2.63 21.48
C ALA A 542 -2.60 1.67 22.34
N ASP A 543 -1.31 1.57 22.06
CA ASP A 543 -0.38 0.84 22.91
C ASP A 543 0.20 1.84 23.93
N GLU A 544 -0.27 1.80 25.18
CA GLU A 544 0.16 2.75 26.22
C GLU A 544 1.67 2.70 26.46
N ALA A 545 2.30 1.54 26.28
CA ALA A 545 3.76 1.38 26.38
C ALA A 545 4.49 2.03 25.19
N ALA A 546 3.86 2.06 24.00
CA ALA A 546 4.37 2.81 22.86
C ALA A 546 4.22 4.32 23.08
N ALA A 547 3.07 4.77 23.61
CA ALA A 547 2.74 6.17 23.83
C ALA A 547 3.64 6.88 24.86
N GLN A 548 4.04 6.22 25.95
CA GLN A 548 4.89 6.80 27.01
C GLN A 548 6.37 6.95 26.62
N LEU A 549 6.84 6.24 25.59
CA LEU A 549 8.23 6.30 25.10
C LEU A 549 8.39 7.16 23.83
N MET A 550 7.36 7.88 23.40
CA MET A 550 7.37 8.67 22.15
C MET A 550 8.21 9.94 22.27
N LEU A 551 9.51 9.84 21.97
CA LEU A 551 10.23 10.98 21.43
C LEU A 551 9.72 11.22 19.99
N PRO A 552 9.51 12.49 19.56
CA PRO A 552 8.95 12.85 18.25
C PRO A 552 9.80 12.45 17.02
N LEU A 553 10.86 11.65 17.20
CA LEU A 553 11.87 11.39 16.17
C LEU A 553 11.60 10.13 15.33
N THR A 554 10.84 9.12 15.76
CA THR A 554 10.71 7.87 14.99
C THR A 554 9.43 7.81 14.15
N LYS A 555 9.55 7.70 12.82
CA LYS A 555 8.42 7.61 11.90
C LYS A 555 7.99 6.15 11.74
N GLY A 556 6.80 5.81 12.22
CA GLY A 556 6.20 4.49 11.98
C GLY A 556 5.85 4.29 10.51
N THR A 557 5.91 3.05 10.04
CA THR A 557 5.56 2.66 8.67
C THR A 557 4.56 1.52 8.66
N VAL A 558 3.66 1.53 7.68
CA VAL A 558 2.67 0.48 7.48
C VAL A 558 2.65 0.02 6.02
N SER A 559 2.51 -1.28 5.82
CA SER A 559 2.27 -1.90 4.52
C SER A 559 1.27 -3.06 4.71
N PHE A 560 0.45 -3.35 3.71
CA PHE A 560 -0.55 -4.41 3.83
C PHE A 560 -0.82 -5.10 2.49
N ASP A 561 -1.31 -6.33 2.59
CA ASP A 561 -1.84 -7.12 1.49
C ASP A 561 -3.23 -7.66 1.87
N ASP A 562 -3.81 -8.58 1.08
CA ASP A 562 -5.14 -9.12 1.38
C ASP A 562 -5.20 -9.92 2.70
N ARG A 563 -4.08 -10.48 3.17
CA ARG A 563 -4.01 -11.42 4.27
C ARG A 563 -3.43 -10.80 5.54
N ARG A 564 -2.63 -9.73 5.44
CA ARG A 564 -1.92 -9.18 6.59
C ARG A 564 -1.66 -7.69 6.50
N ILE A 565 -1.51 -7.08 7.67
CA ILE A 565 -0.94 -5.75 7.88
C ILE A 565 0.40 -5.94 8.56
N VAL A 566 1.42 -5.25 8.07
CA VAL A 566 2.75 -5.23 8.65
C VAL A 566 3.09 -3.80 9.03
N THR A 567 3.41 -3.59 10.31
CA THR A 567 3.82 -2.30 10.84
C THR A 567 5.24 -2.39 11.39
N ALA A 568 6.04 -1.36 11.17
CA ALA A 568 7.33 -1.21 11.84
C ALA A 568 7.39 0.11 12.59
N HIS A 569 7.95 0.06 13.79
CA HIS A 569 8.14 1.21 14.66
C HIS A 569 9.30 0.95 15.62
N LYS A 570 10.29 1.86 15.66
CA LYS A 570 11.53 1.73 16.48
C LYS A 570 12.23 0.39 16.24
N GLY A 571 12.49 0.07 14.97
CA GLY A 571 12.97 -1.24 14.54
C GLY A 571 11.93 -2.37 14.62
N LYS A 572 11.07 -2.44 15.64
CA LYS A 572 10.18 -3.58 15.88
C LYS A 572 9.15 -3.79 14.77
N LEU A 573 9.09 -5.01 14.22
CA LEU A 573 8.14 -5.43 13.20
C LEU A 573 6.98 -6.20 13.84
N VAL A 574 5.75 -5.77 13.57
CA VAL A 574 4.52 -6.44 14.02
C VAL A 574 3.69 -6.83 12.82
N ILE A 575 3.37 -8.11 12.71
CA ILE A 575 2.56 -8.69 11.64
C ILE A 575 1.19 -9.01 12.21
N ARG A 576 0.14 -8.58 11.51
CA ARG A 576 -1.26 -8.85 11.87
C ARG A 576 -1.93 -9.61 10.75
N ARG A 577 -2.30 -10.86 11.00
CA ARG A 577 -2.86 -11.81 10.02
C ARG A 577 -4.37 -11.89 10.12
N PHE A 578 -5.05 -11.79 8.99
CA PHE A 578 -6.51 -11.85 8.87
C PHE A 578 -7.01 -13.20 8.35
N ASP A 579 -6.11 -14.15 8.04
CA ASP A 579 -6.43 -15.49 7.55
C ASP A 579 -6.76 -16.52 8.64
N ILE A 580 -7.04 -16.04 9.87
CA ILE A 580 -7.54 -16.84 11.01
C ILE A 580 -8.85 -17.56 10.72
#